data_AF-A0A0C2Y225-F1
#
_entry.id   AF-A0A0C2Y225-F1
#
_cell.length_a   1.000
_cell.length_b   1.000
_cell.length_c   1.000
_cell.angle_alpha   90.00
_cell.angle_beta   90.00
_cell.angle_gamma   90.00
#
_symmetry.space_group_name_H-M   'P 1'
#
loop_
_entity.id
_entity.type
_entity.pdbx_description
1 polymer ?
#
loop_
_entity_poly.entity_id
_entity_poly.type
_entity_poly.pdbx_seq_one_letter_code
_entity_poly.pdbx_strand_id
1 'polypeptide(L)'
;MDFAIVTGWQAIMKPIFPAAIDGDRPKPVHLSSNGFRMVDGAKPLAVGDVCTAEARIISVINANEGKIVKVKGFVGVVSSFLYRGRFSDYENTFDTTEEPDYAVPLESDADVGVLQFKEWFEWDNESSPLLAGTSLIFRIQSQVSFKDRTAYRSVSVSGDIFVKNQLKVPVVKVGSVGFQQDDSQGNP
;
A
#
# COMPACT_ATOMS: atom_id res chain seq x y z
N MET A 1 3.81 19.56 -12.70
CA MET A 1 3.72 18.53 -11.64
C MET A 1 4.47 18.94 -10.39
N ASP A 2 5.63 19.58 -10.49
CA ASP A 2 6.41 20.02 -9.32
C ASP A 2 5.63 20.93 -8.36
N PHE A 3 4.68 21.72 -8.85
CA PHE A 3 3.82 22.55 -8.00
C PHE A 3 2.97 21.73 -7.01
N ALA A 4 2.76 20.43 -7.26
CA ALA A 4 2.08 19.53 -6.34
C ALA A 4 2.85 19.35 -5.02
N ILE A 5 4.18 19.49 -5.01
CA ILE A 5 4.94 19.47 -3.74
C ILE A 5 4.69 20.76 -2.96
N VAL A 6 4.53 21.90 -3.63
CA VAL A 6 4.28 23.20 -2.99
C VAL A 6 2.89 23.21 -2.36
N THR A 7 1.88 22.73 -3.08
CA THR A 7 0.50 22.65 -2.56
C THR A 7 0.35 21.55 -1.51
N GLY A 8 1.09 20.45 -1.62
CA GLY A 8 1.02 19.30 -0.72
C GLY A 8 1.96 19.34 0.49
N TRP A 9 2.92 20.26 0.55
CA TRP A 9 4.00 20.24 1.54
C TRP A 9 3.50 20.21 2.98
N GLN A 10 2.51 21.05 3.30
CA GLN A 10 1.94 21.09 4.65
C GLN A 10 1.27 19.75 5.03
N ALA A 11 0.60 19.09 4.09
CA ALA A 11 -0.01 17.80 4.32
C ALA A 11 1.04 16.70 4.52
N ILE A 12 2.14 16.73 3.76
CA ILE A 12 3.25 15.76 3.88
C ILE A 12 4.05 15.93 5.17
N MET A 13 4.22 17.18 5.64
CA MET A 13 5.01 17.48 6.84
C MET A 13 4.25 17.28 8.16
N LYS A 14 2.93 17.40 8.20
CA LYS A 14 2.17 17.22 9.45
C LYS A 14 2.35 15.82 10.08
N PRO A 15 2.28 14.70 9.32
CA PRO A 15 2.36 13.36 9.87
C PRO A 15 3.73 12.95 10.40
N ILE A 16 4.81 13.69 10.10
CA ILE A 16 6.17 13.28 10.52
C ILE A 16 6.57 13.80 11.91
N PHE A 17 5.81 14.73 12.50
CA PHE A 17 6.04 15.30 13.84
C PHE A 17 5.27 14.70 15.03
N PRO A 18 4.39 13.68 14.93
CA PRO A 18 3.79 13.06 16.11
C PRO A 18 4.85 12.54 17.10
N ALA A 19 4.55 12.67 18.40
CA ALA A 19 5.41 12.17 19.47
C ALA A 19 5.73 10.66 19.35
N ALA A 20 4.84 9.91 18.69
CA ALA A 20 5.01 8.48 18.43
C ALA A 20 6.16 8.13 17.46
N ILE A 21 6.66 9.11 16.68
CA ILE A 21 7.70 8.89 15.67
C ILE A 21 9.09 9.26 16.19
N ASP A 22 9.22 10.39 16.90
CA ASP A 22 10.31 10.79 17.81
C ASP A 22 10.31 12.34 17.94
N GLY A 23 9.71 12.87 19.01
CA GLY A 23 9.37 14.28 19.16
C GLY A 23 10.53 15.25 19.48
N ASP A 24 11.76 14.76 19.64
CA ASP A 24 12.84 15.52 20.30
C ASP A 24 14.11 15.69 19.44
N ARG A 25 14.09 15.30 18.16
CA ARG A 25 15.30 15.28 17.31
C ARG A 25 15.34 16.37 16.23
N PRO A 26 16.56 16.81 15.83
CA PRO A 26 16.74 17.85 14.80
C PRO A 26 16.15 17.43 13.45
N LYS A 27 15.91 18.46 12.61
CA LYS A 27 15.20 18.39 11.32
C LYS A 27 15.50 17.11 10.52
N PRO A 28 14.48 16.32 10.14
CA PRO A 28 14.68 15.12 9.35
C PRO A 28 15.37 15.43 8.02
N VAL A 29 16.19 14.49 7.55
CA VAL A 29 16.83 14.59 6.24
C VAL A 29 15.86 14.07 5.19
N HIS A 30 15.55 14.89 4.19
CA HIS A 30 14.71 14.47 3.08
C HIS A 30 15.49 13.52 2.14
N LEU A 31 15.07 12.26 2.07
CA LEU A 31 15.58 11.23 1.16
C LEU A 31 14.72 11.28 -0.12
N SER A 32 15.11 12.12 -1.06
CA SER A 32 14.30 12.66 -2.15
C SER A 32 13.92 11.67 -3.27
N SER A 33 13.19 10.60 -2.96
CA SER A 33 12.40 9.93 -4.00
C SER A 33 11.06 10.64 -4.12
N ASN A 34 11.02 11.81 -4.77
CA ASN A 34 9.77 12.43 -5.17
C ASN A 34 9.25 11.69 -6.40
N GLY A 35 8.64 10.52 -6.18
CA GLY A 35 7.83 9.89 -7.21
C GLY A 35 6.57 10.72 -7.39
N PHE A 36 6.38 11.34 -8.54
CA PHE A 36 5.12 11.96 -8.91
C PHE A 36 4.35 10.97 -9.79
N ARG A 37 3.14 10.60 -9.37
CA ARG A 37 2.23 9.80 -10.19
C ARG A 37 0.91 10.54 -10.33
N MET A 38 0.62 11.02 -11.55
CA MET A 38 -0.70 11.52 -11.89
C MET A 38 -1.69 10.35 -11.89
N VAL A 39 -2.92 10.61 -11.48
CA VAL A 39 -4.02 9.66 -11.65
C VAL A 39 -4.35 9.59 -13.14
N ASP A 40 -4.59 8.38 -13.65
CA ASP A 40 -4.90 8.17 -15.06
C ASP A 40 -6.14 8.97 -15.48
N GLY A 41 -6.02 9.77 -16.55
CA GLY A 41 -7.08 10.65 -17.03
C GLY A 41 -7.22 11.99 -16.29
N ALA A 42 -6.43 12.24 -15.24
CA ALA A 42 -6.45 13.53 -14.55
C ALA A 42 -5.80 14.64 -15.38
N LYS A 43 -6.43 15.81 -15.39
CA LYS A 43 -5.86 17.02 -16.01
C LYS A 43 -4.73 17.56 -15.12
N PRO A 44 -3.68 18.15 -15.72
CA PRO A 44 -2.68 18.89 -14.95
C PRO A 44 -3.30 20.06 -14.19
N LEU A 45 -2.67 20.42 -13.07
CA LEU A 45 -3.05 21.60 -12.28
C LEU A 45 -3.00 22.88 -13.13
N ALA A 46 -4.06 23.68 -13.05
CA ALA A 46 -4.21 24.95 -13.74
C ALA A 46 -4.32 26.12 -12.74
N VAL A 47 -4.06 27.33 -13.23
CA VAL A 47 -4.22 28.55 -12.44
C VAL A 47 -5.71 28.75 -12.15
N GLY A 48 -6.06 28.94 -10.88
CA GLY A 48 -7.45 29.09 -10.42
C GLY A 48 -8.04 27.81 -9.79
N ASP A 49 -7.33 26.68 -9.87
CA ASP A 49 -7.77 25.44 -9.25
C ASP A 49 -7.71 25.51 -7.71
N VAL A 50 -8.75 25.03 -7.05
CA VAL A 50 -8.79 24.84 -5.59
C VAL A 50 -8.38 23.40 -5.30
N CYS A 51 -7.20 23.22 -4.70
CA CYS A 51 -6.64 21.90 -4.39
C CYS A 51 -6.78 21.56 -2.91
N THR A 52 -7.22 20.33 -2.61
CA THR A 52 -7.14 19.76 -1.26
C THR A 52 -6.00 18.75 -1.23
N ALA A 53 -5.12 18.86 -0.23
CA ALA A 53 -4.00 17.95 -0.05
C ALA A 53 -4.22 17.06 1.18
N GLU A 54 -4.17 15.75 0.97
CA GLU A 54 -4.16 14.74 2.02
C GLU A 54 -2.88 13.92 1.90
N ALA A 55 -2.33 13.51 3.05
CA ALA A 55 -1.18 12.63 3.10
C ALA A 55 -1.31 11.64 4.26
N ARG A 56 -0.74 10.45 4.07
CA ARG A 56 -0.74 9.37 5.05
C ARG A 56 0.66 8.77 5.15
N ILE A 57 1.03 8.34 6.35
CA ILE A 57 2.27 7.59 6.56
C ILE A 57 2.03 6.17 6.06
N ILE A 58 2.88 5.71 5.15
CA ILE A 58 2.81 4.35 4.59
C ILE A 58 3.89 3.45 5.17
N SER A 59 4.94 4.02 5.77
CA SER A 59 6.08 3.23 6.25
C SER A 59 6.82 3.97 7.35
N VAL A 60 7.20 3.26 8.40
CA VAL A 60 8.11 3.66 9.47
C VAL A 60 9.03 2.48 9.75
N ILE A 61 10.30 2.59 9.35
CA ILE A 61 11.28 1.50 9.46
C ILE A 61 12.52 1.98 10.19
N ASN A 62 13.00 1.18 11.15
CA ASN A 62 14.28 1.42 11.83
C ASN A 62 15.43 0.79 11.05
N ALA A 63 16.12 1.57 10.22
CA ALA A 63 17.31 1.18 9.49
C ALA A 63 18.60 1.36 10.32
N ASN A 64 19.77 1.08 9.72
CA ASN A 64 21.07 1.24 10.39
C ASN A 64 21.48 2.72 10.50
N GLU A 65 21.11 3.50 9.50
CA GLU A 65 21.39 4.94 9.37
C GLU A 65 20.42 5.79 10.21
N GLY A 66 19.29 5.21 10.61
CA GLY A 66 18.24 5.88 11.37
C GLY A 66 16.84 5.35 11.11
N LYS A 67 15.83 6.11 11.52
CA LYS A 67 14.42 5.81 11.29
C LYS A 67 13.98 6.46 9.99
N ILE A 68 13.49 5.66 9.05
CA ILE A 68 12.98 6.10 7.76
C ILE A 68 11.46 6.16 7.85
N VAL A 69 10.88 7.31 7.51
CA VAL A 69 9.43 7.53 7.44
C VAL A 69 9.05 7.84 6.01
N LYS A 70 8.16 7.05 5.41
CA LYS A 70 7.61 7.31 4.08
C LYS A 70 6.19 7.82 4.21
N VAL A 71 5.90 8.90 3.49
CA VAL A 71 4.60 9.56 3.45
C VAL A 71 4.11 9.56 2.01
N LYS A 72 2.87 9.13 1.80
CA LYS A 72 2.17 9.18 0.50
C LYS A 72 1.10 10.26 0.53
N GLY A 73 1.20 11.23 -0.35
CA GLY A 73 0.17 12.20 -0.66
C GLY A 73 -0.84 11.67 -1.67
N PHE A 74 -2.07 12.18 -1.62
CA PHE A 74 -3.20 11.75 -2.47
C PHE A 74 -2.96 11.98 -3.97
N VAL A 75 -2.01 12.83 -4.36
CA VAL A 75 -1.61 13.08 -5.76
C VAL A 75 -0.41 12.21 -6.17
N GLY A 76 -0.31 11.01 -5.61
CA GLY A 76 0.74 10.05 -5.92
C GLY A 76 2.15 10.50 -5.54
N VAL A 77 2.28 11.57 -4.74
CA VAL A 77 3.57 12.05 -4.23
C VAL A 77 4.00 11.16 -3.09
N VAL A 78 5.07 10.41 -3.27
CA VAL A 78 5.72 9.71 -2.15
C VAL A 78 6.93 10.53 -1.74
N SER A 79 7.11 10.77 -0.45
CA SER A 79 8.29 11.43 0.11
C SER A 79 8.83 10.61 1.27
N SER A 80 10.16 10.50 1.35
CA SER A 80 10.84 9.73 2.39
C SER A 80 11.72 10.64 3.25
N PHE A 81 11.68 10.44 4.56
CA PHE A 81 12.40 11.23 5.55
C PHE A 81 13.24 10.33 6.43
N LEU A 82 14.46 10.74 6.73
CA LEU A 82 15.38 10.03 7.61
C LEU A 82 15.64 10.84 8.88
N TYR A 83 15.27 10.25 10.00
CA TYR A 83 15.72 10.67 11.32
C TYR A 83 17.01 9.93 11.64
N ARG A 84 18.13 10.64 11.66
CA ARG A 84 19.44 10.02 11.96
C ARG A 84 19.51 9.58 13.42
N GLY A 85 20.14 8.43 13.65
CA GLY A 85 20.45 7.92 14.99
C GLY A 85 20.19 6.42 15.10
N ARG A 86 20.14 5.92 16.34
CA ARG A 86 19.84 4.51 16.62
C ARG A 86 18.46 4.42 17.26
N PHE A 87 17.68 3.46 16.78
CA PHE A 87 16.29 3.25 17.17
C PHE A 87 16.05 1.77 17.41
N SER A 88 15.38 1.47 18.52
CA SER A 88 14.99 0.12 18.92
C SER A 88 13.51 0.02 19.27
N ASP A 89 12.76 1.09 19.01
CA ASP A 89 11.32 1.21 19.16
C ASP A 89 10.62 0.62 17.93
N TYR A 90 10.43 -0.70 17.93
CA TYR A 90 9.73 -1.41 16.86
C TYR A 90 8.20 -1.41 17.03
N GLU A 91 7.69 -0.95 18.18
CA GLU A 91 6.26 -0.95 18.48
C GLU A 91 5.44 -0.12 17.47
N ASN A 92 6.01 0.96 16.96
CA ASN A 92 5.38 1.87 15.99
C ASN A 92 5.93 1.71 14.56
N THR A 93 6.71 0.65 14.30
CA THR A 93 7.28 0.41 12.96
C THR A 93 6.37 -0.49 12.15
N PHE A 94 6.06 -0.03 10.94
CA PHE A 94 5.27 -0.77 9.98
C PHE A 94 5.72 -0.41 8.57
N ASP A 95 5.43 -1.27 7.61
CA ASP A 95 5.58 -0.98 6.19
C ASP A 95 4.31 -1.37 5.47
N THR A 96 3.89 -0.55 4.52
CA THR A 96 2.70 -0.77 3.70
C THR A 96 3.11 -0.69 2.25
N THR A 97 2.92 -1.79 1.54
CA THR A 97 3.31 -1.95 0.15
C THR A 97 2.08 -2.21 -0.69
N GLU A 98 1.91 -1.40 -1.74
CA GLU A 98 0.97 -1.71 -2.82
C GLU A 98 1.67 -2.69 -3.75
N GLU A 99 1.17 -3.91 -3.82
CA GLU A 99 1.72 -4.96 -4.67
C GLU A 99 1.29 -4.75 -6.13
N PRO A 100 2.05 -5.26 -7.12
CA PRO A 100 1.63 -5.20 -8.51
C PRO A 100 0.32 -5.98 -8.75
N ASP A 101 -0.44 -5.58 -9.78
CA ASP A 101 -1.63 -6.32 -10.22
C ASP A 101 -1.21 -7.75 -10.64
N TYR A 102 -1.66 -8.76 -9.89
CA TYR A 102 -1.41 -10.17 -10.22
C TYR A 102 -2.56 -10.72 -11.07
N ALA A 103 -2.27 -11.13 -12.30
CA ALA A 103 -3.23 -11.82 -13.14
C ALA A 103 -3.10 -13.34 -12.96
N VAL A 104 -4.17 -13.97 -12.48
CA VAL A 104 -4.24 -15.42 -12.25
C VAL A 104 -5.30 -16.02 -13.18
N PRO A 105 -4.91 -16.72 -14.25
CA PRO A 105 -5.84 -17.50 -15.06
C PRO A 105 -6.22 -18.78 -14.32
N LEU A 106 -7.51 -19.07 -14.23
CA LEU A 106 -8.04 -20.33 -13.71
C LEU A 106 -8.44 -21.19 -14.91
N GLU A 107 -7.61 -22.18 -15.27
CA GLU A 107 -7.83 -22.97 -16.49
C GLU A 107 -8.70 -24.20 -16.23
N SER A 108 -8.62 -24.75 -15.03
CA SER A 108 -9.31 -25.98 -14.63
C SER A 108 -10.20 -25.78 -13.40
N ASP A 109 -11.17 -26.68 -13.22
CA ASP A 109 -11.99 -26.72 -11.99
C ASP A 109 -11.14 -27.04 -10.75
N ALA A 110 -9.99 -27.68 -10.93
CA ALA A 110 -9.02 -27.90 -9.85
C ALA A 110 -8.41 -26.58 -9.37
N ASP A 111 -8.09 -25.65 -10.28
CA ASP A 111 -7.56 -24.33 -9.93
C ASP A 111 -8.60 -23.51 -9.15
N VAL A 112 -9.87 -23.60 -9.57
CA VAL A 112 -11.01 -22.99 -8.87
C VAL A 112 -11.13 -23.58 -7.46
N GLY A 113 -11.05 -24.91 -7.32
CA GLY A 113 -11.12 -25.59 -6.03
C GLY A 113 -9.97 -25.22 -5.09
N VAL A 114 -8.73 -25.13 -5.62
CA VAL A 114 -7.57 -24.72 -4.83
C VAL A 114 -7.72 -23.27 -4.33
N LEU A 115 -8.24 -22.37 -5.17
CA LEU A 115 -8.44 -20.98 -4.79
C LEU A 115 -9.55 -20.82 -3.74
N GLN A 116 -10.69 -21.51 -3.91
CA GLN A 116 -11.77 -21.50 -2.94
C GLN A 116 -11.40 -22.13 -1.60
N PHE A 117 -10.39 -23.02 -1.58
CA PHE A 117 -9.88 -23.61 -0.34
C PHE A 117 -8.98 -22.65 0.45
N LYS A 118 -8.51 -21.56 -0.15
CA LYS A 118 -7.67 -20.58 0.57
C LYS A 118 -8.52 -19.78 1.54
N GLU A 119 -8.16 -19.84 2.81
CA GLU A 119 -8.84 -19.09 3.89
C GLU A 119 -8.83 -17.58 3.68
N TRP A 120 -7.86 -17.06 2.93
CA TRP A 120 -7.74 -15.63 2.62
C TRP A 120 -8.61 -15.16 1.45
N PHE A 121 -9.22 -16.08 0.71
CA PHE A 121 -9.99 -15.76 -0.50
C PHE A 121 -11.48 -15.73 -0.17
N GLU A 122 -12.11 -14.58 -0.42
CA GLU A 122 -13.55 -14.40 -0.26
C GLU A 122 -14.18 -14.03 -1.60
N TRP A 123 -15.28 -14.72 -1.95
CA TRP A 123 -16.03 -14.49 -3.17
C TRP A 123 -17.34 -13.76 -2.85
N ASP A 124 -17.48 -12.52 -3.35
CA ASP A 124 -18.61 -11.65 -3.03
C ASP A 124 -19.82 -11.89 -3.96
N ASN A 125 -19.63 -12.57 -5.09
CA ASN A 125 -20.66 -12.70 -6.12
C ASN A 125 -21.48 -13.99 -5.98
N GLU A 126 -22.46 -13.98 -5.08
CA GLU A 126 -23.38 -15.10 -4.84
C GLU A 126 -24.24 -15.47 -6.06
N SER A 127 -24.42 -14.55 -7.03
CA SER A 127 -25.28 -14.77 -8.20
C SER A 127 -24.61 -15.56 -9.32
N SER A 128 -23.28 -15.65 -9.35
CA SER A 128 -22.55 -16.44 -10.32
C SER A 128 -21.33 -17.10 -9.69
N PRO A 129 -21.24 -18.45 -9.69
CA PRO A 129 -20.10 -19.15 -9.15
C PRO A 129 -18.85 -18.89 -9.99
N LEU A 130 -17.67 -18.99 -9.35
CA LEU A 130 -16.40 -18.94 -10.05
C LEU A 130 -16.26 -20.18 -10.96
N LEU A 131 -16.08 -19.95 -12.26
CA LEU A 131 -15.97 -21.00 -13.28
C LEU A 131 -14.55 -21.08 -13.84
N ALA A 132 -14.14 -22.28 -14.23
CA ALA A 132 -12.93 -22.50 -15.01
C ALA A 132 -12.99 -21.72 -16.35
N GLY A 133 -11.83 -21.24 -16.80
CA GLY A 133 -11.68 -20.32 -17.93
C GLY A 133 -11.73 -18.84 -17.57
N THR A 134 -11.90 -18.49 -16.29
CA THR A 134 -11.93 -17.10 -15.81
C THR A 134 -10.53 -16.60 -15.47
N SER A 135 -10.19 -15.37 -15.86
CA SER A 135 -8.96 -14.70 -15.42
C SER A 135 -9.27 -13.66 -14.35
N LEU A 136 -8.70 -13.87 -13.16
CA LEU A 136 -8.80 -12.97 -12.03
C LEU A 136 -7.60 -12.03 -11.99
N ILE A 137 -7.85 -10.80 -11.53
CA ILE A 137 -6.82 -9.80 -11.26
C ILE A 137 -6.90 -9.49 -9.76
N PHE A 138 -5.80 -9.70 -9.06
CA PHE A 138 -5.67 -9.40 -7.64
C PHE A 138 -4.97 -8.06 -7.49
N ARG A 139 -5.66 -7.12 -6.84
CA ARG A 139 -5.09 -5.84 -6.43
C ARG A 139 -5.01 -5.83 -4.92
N ILE A 140 -3.82 -6.12 -4.41
CA ILE A 140 -3.59 -6.34 -2.99
C ILE A 140 -2.61 -5.31 -2.44
N GLN A 141 -2.74 -5.07 -1.15
CA GLN A 141 -1.89 -4.25 -0.33
C GLN A 141 -1.42 -5.10 0.85
N SER A 142 -0.11 -5.21 1.02
CA SER A 142 0.51 -5.87 2.16
C SER A 142 0.88 -4.82 3.22
N GLN A 143 0.61 -5.13 4.47
CA GLN A 143 1.01 -4.35 5.62
C GLN A 143 1.75 -5.27 6.59
N VAL A 144 2.96 -4.87 6.96
CA VAL A 144 3.80 -5.61 7.90
C VAL A 144 4.12 -4.73 9.09
N SER A 145 4.07 -5.29 10.29
CA SER A 145 4.60 -4.66 11.50
C SER A 145 5.86 -5.41 11.94
N PHE A 146 6.84 -4.70 12.50
CA PHE A 146 8.14 -5.31 12.85
C PHE A 146 8.21 -5.62 14.34
N LYS A 147 8.77 -6.77 14.69
CA LYS A 147 9.12 -7.15 16.06
C LYS A 147 10.56 -6.73 16.38
N ASP A 148 11.44 -6.97 15.41
CA ASP A 148 12.83 -6.57 15.41
C ASP A 148 13.31 -6.33 13.96
N ARG A 149 14.62 -6.24 13.71
CA ARG A 149 15.18 -5.99 12.37
C ARG A 149 14.92 -7.11 11.36
N THR A 150 14.67 -8.32 11.83
CA THR A 150 14.64 -9.56 11.04
C THR A 150 13.31 -10.29 11.11
N ALA A 151 12.50 -10.04 12.13
CA ALA A 151 11.22 -10.70 12.35
C ALA A 151 10.06 -9.72 12.24
N TYR A 152 9.01 -10.16 11.53
CA TYR A 152 7.73 -9.47 11.51
C TYR A 152 6.91 -9.87 12.74
N ARG A 153 6.25 -8.88 13.34
CA ARG A 153 5.30 -9.09 14.42
C ARG A 153 3.95 -9.51 13.87
N SER A 154 3.49 -8.89 12.79
CA SER A 154 2.27 -9.26 12.09
C SER A 154 2.40 -8.94 10.62
N VAL A 155 1.76 -9.75 9.79
CA VAL A 155 1.59 -9.55 8.36
C VAL A 155 0.09 -9.57 8.08
N SER A 156 -0.42 -8.53 7.46
CA SER A 156 -1.78 -8.49 6.94
C SER A 156 -1.74 -8.18 5.45
N VAL A 157 -2.58 -8.88 4.68
CA VAL A 157 -2.76 -8.63 3.25
C VAL A 157 -4.24 -8.44 3.01
N SER A 158 -4.57 -7.35 2.36
CA SER A 158 -5.95 -7.03 2.01
C SER A 158 -6.02 -6.56 0.57
N GLY A 159 -7.12 -6.82 -0.11
CA GLY A 159 -7.26 -6.37 -1.48
C GLY A 159 -8.58 -6.74 -2.12
N ASP A 160 -8.75 -6.27 -3.34
CA ASP A 160 -9.92 -6.51 -4.16
C ASP A 160 -9.58 -7.45 -5.32
N ILE A 161 -10.51 -8.34 -5.62
CA ILE A 161 -10.42 -9.33 -6.69
C ILE A 161 -11.34 -8.91 -7.81
N PHE A 162 -10.83 -9.00 -9.02
CA PHE A 162 -11.44 -8.45 -10.21
C PHE A 162 -11.49 -9.49 -11.33
N VAL A 163 -12.57 -9.52 -12.12
CA VAL A 163 -12.62 -10.38 -13.33
C VAL A 163 -12.29 -9.59 -14.58
N LYS A 164 -11.42 -10.14 -15.42
CA LYS A 164 -11.18 -9.63 -16.78
C LYS A 164 -12.14 -10.30 -17.76
N ASN A 165 -13.18 -9.60 -18.18
CA ASN A 165 -14.05 -10.07 -19.27
C ASN A 165 -13.34 -9.90 -20.63
N GLN A 166 -13.47 -10.88 -21.53
CA GLN A 166 -12.84 -10.89 -22.86
C GLN A 166 -13.40 -9.80 -23.80
N LEU A 167 -14.57 -9.25 -23.46
CA LEU A 167 -15.15 -8.09 -24.13
C LEU A 167 -14.83 -6.84 -23.30
N LYS A 168 -14.53 -5.71 -23.97
CA LYS A 168 -14.09 -4.39 -23.45
C LYS A 168 -15.01 -3.75 -22.38
N VAL A 169 -15.30 -4.48 -21.32
CA VAL A 169 -16.19 -4.13 -20.21
C VAL A 169 -15.30 -3.75 -19.03
N PRO A 170 -15.72 -2.79 -18.18
CA PRO A 170 -15.00 -2.44 -16.97
C PRO A 170 -14.74 -3.67 -16.11
N VAL A 171 -13.55 -3.68 -15.51
CA VAL A 171 -13.11 -4.69 -14.56
C VAL A 171 -14.09 -4.69 -13.37
N VAL A 172 -14.81 -5.79 -13.16
CA VAL A 172 -15.85 -5.90 -12.11
C VAL A 172 -15.22 -6.50 -10.85
N LYS A 173 -15.44 -5.87 -9.69
CA LYS A 173 -15.07 -6.45 -8.39
C LYS A 173 -15.95 -7.67 -8.13
N VAL A 174 -15.32 -8.79 -7.80
CA VAL A 174 -15.99 -10.08 -7.59
C VAL A 174 -15.69 -10.73 -6.24
N GLY A 175 -14.75 -10.17 -5.48
CA GLY A 175 -14.35 -10.71 -4.19
C GLY A 175 -13.30 -9.85 -3.51
N SER A 176 -12.84 -10.33 -2.37
CA SER A 176 -11.80 -9.73 -1.53
C SER A 176 -10.75 -10.74 -1.10
N VAL A 177 -9.55 -10.21 -0.83
CA VAL A 177 -8.50 -10.93 -0.12
C VAL A 177 -8.44 -10.38 1.30
N GLY A 178 -8.43 -11.28 2.29
CA GLY A 178 -8.26 -10.96 3.70
C GLY A 178 -7.36 -11.98 4.38
N PHE A 179 -6.10 -11.64 4.58
CA PHE A 179 -5.14 -12.48 5.30
C PHE A 179 -4.56 -11.71 6.48
N GLN A 180 -4.44 -12.38 7.62
CA GLN A 180 -3.74 -11.86 8.79
C GLN A 180 -3.01 -12.99 9.50
N GLN A 181 -1.74 -12.78 9.82
CA GLN A 181 -0.93 -13.73 10.57
C GLN A 181 0.04 -13.00 11.48
N ASP A 182 0.09 -13.43 12.74
CA ASP A 182 1.06 -12.95 13.74
C ASP A 182 2.32 -13.82 13.73
N ASP A 183 3.45 -13.24 14.16
CA ASP A 183 4.78 -13.87 14.26
C ASP A 183 5.22 -14.60 12.96
N SER A 184 4.98 -13.99 11.80
CA SER A 184 5.35 -14.57 10.51
C SER A 184 6.78 -14.22 10.07
N GLN A 185 7.40 -15.11 9.28
CA GLN A 185 8.68 -14.86 8.62
C GLN A 185 8.52 -14.30 7.20
N GLY A 186 7.28 -14.17 6.69
CA GLY A 186 7.04 -13.66 5.34
C GLY A 186 5.56 -13.55 4.97
N ASN A 187 5.31 -13.08 3.75
CA ASN A 187 3.97 -13.07 3.16
C ASN A 187 3.77 -14.39 2.38
N PRO A 188 2.86 -15.28 2.79
CA PRO A 188 2.65 -16.59 2.17
C PRO A 188 1.87 -16.56 0.85
#